data_AF-A0A293M1W7-F1
#
_entry.id   AF-A0A293M1W7-F1
#
_cell.length_a   1.000
_cell.length_b   1.000
_cell.length_c   1.000
_cell.angle_alpha   90.00
_cell.angle_beta   90.00
_cell.angle_gamma   90.00
#
_symmetry.space_group_name_H-M   'P 1'
#
loop_
_entity.id
_entity.type
_entity.pdbx_description
1 polymer ?
#
loop_
_entity_poly.entity_id
_entity_poly.type
_entity_poly.pdbx_seq_one_letter_code
_entity_poly.pdbx_strand_id
1 'polypeptide(L)'
;MATVLLIKVLIPLVIVSCAFRALLQTIRVSNTALFLLVMIMSDFMALHFFFLIKDSGSWLEIGMSISHYLLAMGMSIFTAMFHGLAWFLTSFTLRLEGHDFKRHLL
;
A
#
# COMPACT_ATOMS: atom_id res chain seq x y z
N MET A 1 8.31 27.66 6.44
CA MET A 1 9.08 26.58 5.80
C MET A 1 8.26 25.30 5.63
N ALA A 2 7.66 24.77 6.70
CA ALA A 2 6.82 23.57 6.64
C ALA A 2 5.65 23.66 5.62
N THR A 3 5.00 24.83 5.50
CA THR A 3 3.84 25.02 4.60
C THR A 3 4.16 24.84 3.12
N VAL A 4 5.34 25.29 2.66
CA VAL A 4 5.76 25.16 1.25
C VAL A 4 6.09 23.71 0.90
N LEU A 5 6.67 22.98 1.85
CA LEU A 5 6.92 21.54 1.72
C LEU A 5 5.61 20.75 1.70
N LEU A 6 4.66 21.10 2.57
CA LEU A 6 3.32 20.48 2.60
C LEU A 6 2.59 20.66 1.27
N ILE A 7 2.61 21.86 0.67
CA ILE A 7 1.99 22.11 -0.64
C ILE A 7 2.65 21.28 -1.75
N LYS A 8 3.99 21.17 -1.75
CA LYS A 8 4.72 20.36 -2.73
C LYS A 8 4.39 18.87 -2.65
N VAL A 9 4.06 18.36 -1.46
CA VAL A 9 3.63 16.97 -1.24
C VAL A 9 2.13 16.81 -1.51
N LEU A 10 1.31 17.84 -1.26
CA LEU A 10 -0.14 17.80 -1.47
C LEU A 10 -0.53 17.69 -2.95
N ILE A 11 0.16 18.42 -3.83
CA ILE A 11 -0.16 18.46 -5.27
C ILE A 11 -0.14 17.04 -5.90
N PRO A 12 0.95 16.25 -5.80
CA PRO A 12 0.95 14.89 -6.32
C PRO A 12 -0.05 13.97 -5.60
N LEU A 13 -0.26 14.14 -4.28
CA LEU A 13 -1.26 13.36 -3.53
C LEU A 13 -2.69 13.61 -4.02
N VAL A 14 -3.03 14.86 -4.33
CA VAL A 14 -4.36 15.24 -4.85
C VAL A 14 -4.55 14.68 -6.27
N ILE A 15 -3.53 14.74 -7.12
CA ILE A 15 -3.57 14.18 -8.48
C ILE A 15 -3.77 12.66 -8.42
N VAL A 16 -2.98 11.96 -7.60
CA VAL A 16 -3.10 10.50 -7.43
C VAL A 16 -4.46 10.15 -6.85
N SER A 17 -4.94 10.84 -5.81
CA SER A 17 -6.25 10.59 -5.20
C SER A 17 -7.41 10.83 -6.17
N CYS A 18 -7.30 11.85 -7.03
CA CYS A 18 -8.32 12.16 -8.02
C CYS A 18 -8.36 11.11 -9.14
N ALA A 19 -7.19 10.66 -9.61
CA ALA A 19 -7.09 9.58 -10.60
C ALA A 19 -7.58 8.24 -10.02
N PHE A 20 -7.22 7.94 -8.76
CA PHE A 20 -7.67 6.75 -8.05
C PHE A 20 -9.19 6.76 -7.88
N ARG A 21 -9.79 7.88 -7.44
CA ARG A 21 -11.25 8.02 -7.36
C ARG A 21 -11.93 7.86 -8.71
N ALA A 22 -11.39 8.44 -9.79
CA ALA A 22 -11.93 8.26 -11.14
C ALA A 22 -11.90 6.79 -11.57
N LEU A 23 -10.81 6.06 -11.26
CA LEU A 23 -10.69 4.63 -11.52
C LEU A 23 -11.67 3.79 -10.69
N LEU A 24 -11.80 4.08 -9.39
CA LEU A 24 -12.75 3.38 -8.49
C LEU A 24 -14.21 3.62 -8.88
N GLN A 25 -14.55 4.81 -9.37
CA GLN A 25 -15.93 5.16 -9.70
C GLN A 25 -16.34 4.59 -11.06
N THR A 26 -15.36 4.31 -11.92
CA THR A 26 -15.58 3.70 -13.24
C THR A 26 -15.63 2.17 -13.17
N ILE A 27 -14.93 1.56 -12.22
CA ILE A 27 -14.85 0.10 -12.09
C ILE A 27 -15.59 -0.30 -10.81
N ARG A 28 -16.67 -1.11 -10.88
CA ARG A 28 -17.28 -1.73 -9.69
C ARG A 28 -16.33 -2.79 -9.12
N VAL A 29 -15.24 -2.36 -8.47
CA VAL A 29 -14.08 -3.20 -8.16
C VAL A 29 -14.32 -4.15 -6.99
N SER A 30 -13.92 -5.41 -7.13
CA SER A 30 -13.84 -6.39 -6.04
C SER A 30 -12.74 -6.01 -5.02
N ASN A 31 -12.87 -6.47 -3.77
CA ASN A 31 -11.87 -6.22 -2.71
C ASN A 31 -10.42 -6.54 -3.14
N THR A 32 -10.24 -7.59 -3.95
CA THR A 32 -8.94 -7.98 -4.50
C THR A 32 -8.33 -6.90 -5.39
N ALA A 33 -9.12 -6.28 -6.25
CA ALA A 33 -8.60 -5.27 -7.16
C ALA A 33 -8.39 -3.91 -6.48
N LEU A 34 -9.05 -3.63 -5.34
CA LEU A 34 -8.65 -2.52 -4.46
C LEU A 34 -7.27 -2.77 -3.83
N PHE A 35 -7.02 -3.99 -3.34
CA PHE A 35 -5.71 -4.36 -2.79
C PHE A 35 -4.60 -4.27 -3.84
N LEU A 36 -4.84 -4.76 -5.06
CA LEU A 36 -3.89 -4.64 -6.18
C LEU A 36 -3.60 -3.18 -6.54
N LEU A 37 -4.59 -2.29 -6.49
CA LEU A 37 -4.40 -0.87 -6.73
C LEU A 37 -3.45 -0.24 -5.70
N VAL A 38 -3.65 -0.57 -4.41
CA VAL A 38 -2.79 -0.08 -3.33
C VAL A 38 -1.36 -0.63 -3.46
N MET A 39 -1.21 -1.90 -3.83
CA MET A 39 0.09 -2.51 -4.15
C MET A 39 0.80 -1.74 -5.28
N ILE A 40 0.13 -1.52 -6.42
CA ILE A 40 0.69 -0.81 -7.57
C ILE A 40 1.14 0.61 -7.18
N MET A 41 0.31 1.34 -6.42
CA MET A 41 0.68 2.68 -5.95
C MET A 41 1.87 2.67 -4.98
N SER A 42 1.98 1.64 -4.15
CA SER A 42 3.12 1.47 -3.25
C SER A 42 4.41 1.16 -4.02
N ASP A 43 4.32 0.35 -5.08
CA ASP A 43 5.44 0.06 -5.99
C ASP A 43 5.88 1.33 -6.74
N PHE A 44 4.94 2.14 -7.22
CA PHE A 44 5.25 3.45 -7.83
C PHE A 44 6.01 4.36 -6.86
N MET A 45 5.62 4.38 -5.59
CA MET A 45 6.31 5.15 -4.56
C MET A 45 7.73 4.61 -4.29
N ALA A 46 7.90 3.28 -4.26
CA ALA A 46 9.22 2.66 -4.12
C ALA A 46 10.13 2.99 -5.31
N LEU A 47 9.60 2.97 -6.54
CA LEU A 47 10.33 3.39 -7.75
C LEU A 47 10.69 4.88 -7.71
N HIS A 48 9.78 5.74 -7.22
CA HIS A 48 10.08 7.15 -7.02
C HIS A 48 11.27 7.34 -6.06
N PHE A 49 11.29 6.62 -4.94
CA PHE A 49 12.44 6.65 -4.02
C PHE A 49 13.70 6.05 -4.62
N PHE A 50 13.58 5.02 -5.45
CA PHE A 50 14.70 4.44 -6.19
C PHE A 50 15.38 5.48 -7.10
N PHE A 51 14.60 6.26 -7.85
CA PHE A 51 15.14 7.34 -8.68
C PHE A 51 15.66 8.53 -7.88
N LEU A 52 15.29 8.66 -6.61
CA LEU A 52 15.75 9.70 -5.70
C LEU A 52 16.96 9.27 -4.87
N ILE A 53 17.48 8.05 -5.08
CA ILE A 53 18.73 7.59 -4.47
C ILE A 53 19.85 8.53 -4.90
N LYS A 54 20.58 9.04 -3.92
CA LYS A 54 21.74 9.91 -4.15
C LYS A 54 23.00 9.06 -4.16
N ASP A 55 23.76 9.18 -5.23
CA ASP A 55 25.09 8.63 -5.44
C ASP A 55 26.22 9.60 -5.06
N SER A 56 25.87 10.88 -4.88
CA SER A 56 26.80 11.98 -4.57
C SER A 56 26.32 12.79 -3.35
N GLY A 57 27.26 13.19 -2.49
CA GLY A 57 26.98 13.98 -1.30
C GLY A 57 27.71 13.47 -0.06
N SER A 58 27.27 13.87 1.13
CA SER A 58 27.81 13.31 2.36
C SER A 58 27.43 11.84 2.53
N TRP A 59 28.29 11.05 3.17
CA TRP A 59 28.00 9.65 3.50
C TRP A 59 26.66 9.45 4.22
N LEU A 60 26.26 10.43 5.05
CA LEU A 60 24.97 10.42 5.76
C LEU A 60 23.79 10.58 4.80
N GLU A 61 23.86 11.48 3.83
CA GLU A 61 22.78 11.69 2.85
C GLU A 61 22.61 10.49 1.93
N ILE A 62 23.71 9.86 1.54
CA ILE A 62 23.69 8.63 0.73
C ILE A 62 22.99 7.52 1.53
N GLY A 63 23.41 7.28 2.77
CA GLY A 63 22.78 6.28 3.65
C GLY A 63 21.31 6.59 3.94
N MET A 64 20.95 7.86 4.08
CA MET A 64 19.56 8.28 4.31
C MET A 64 18.68 8.04 3.09
N SER A 65 19.16 8.29 1.86
CA SER A 65 18.40 8.03 0.64
C SER A 65 18.13 6.54 0.43
N ILE A 66 19.14 5.69 0.69
CA ILE A 66 19.03 4.22 0.64
C ILE A 66 18.04 3.73 1.71
N SER A 67 18.12 4.26 2.93
CA SER A 67 17.20 3.87 4.01
C SER A 67 15.74 4.22 3.69
N HIS A 68 15.49 5.39 3.09
CA HIS A 68 14.13 5.77 2.66
C HIS A 68 13.56 4.81 1.60
N TYR A 69 14.38 4.40 0.64
CA TYR A 69 13.99 3.39 -0.36
C TYR A 69 13.65 2.04 0.30
N LEU A 70 14.54 1.54 1.16
CA LEU A 70 14.33 0.26 1.86
C LEU A 70 13.10 0.28 2.77
N LEU A 71 12.84 1.41 3.45
CA LEU A 71 11.64 1.58 4.27
C LEU A 71 10.36 1.55 3.41
N ALA A 72 10.32 2.25 2.29
CA ALA A 72 9.17 2.24 1.39
C ALA A 72 8.88 0.81 0.85
N MET A 73 9.93 0.09 0.47
CA MET A 73 9.83 -1.29 -0.01
C MET A 73 9.40 -2.25 1.10
N GLY A 74 9.93 -2.09 2.31
CA GLY A 74 9.55 -2.87 3.49
C GLY A 74 8.08 -2.67 3.89
N MET A 75 7.59 -1.43 3.90
CA MET A 75 6.19 -1.10 4.20
C MET A 75 5.21 -1.74 3.21
N SER A 76 5.60 -1.86 1.93
CA SER A 76 4.80 -2.53 0.90
C SER A 76 4.66 -4.02 1.18
N ILE A 77 5.76 -4.69 1.55
CA ILE A 77 5.77 -6.11 1.93
C ILE A 77 4.93 -6.35 3.19
N PHE A 78 5.07 -5.51 4.23
CA PHE A 78 4.26 -5.63 5.44
C PHE A 78 2.76 -5.49 5.14
N THR A 79 2.39 -4.56 4.26
CA THR A 79 0.99 -4.37 3.87
C THR A 79 0.42 -5.59 3.15
N ALA A 80 1.21 -6.20 2.25
CA ALA A 80 0.82 -7.45 1.60
C ALA A 80 0.68 -8.61 2.60
N MET A 81 1.59 -8.71 3.56
CA MET A 81 1.55 -9.72 4.61
C MET A 81 0.30 -9.58 5.49
N PHE A 82 -0.03 -8.36 5.92
CA PHE A 82 -1.24 -8.11 6.71
C PHE A 82 -2.52 -8.40 5.93
N HIS A 83 -2.56 -8.10 4.64
CA HIS A 83 -3.70 -8.46 3.80
C HIS A 83 -3.88 -9.98 3.69
N GLY A 84 -2.77 -10.71 3.49
CA GLY A 84 -2.79 -12.18 3.50
C GLY A 84 -3.25 -12.74 4.84
N LEU A 85 -2.77 -12.19 5.95
CA LEU A 85 -3.19 -12.57 7.29
C LEU A 85 -4.69 -12.27 7.53
N ALA A 86 -5.17 -11.10 7.11
CA ALA A 86 -6.58 -10.74 7.23
C ALA A 86 -7.48 -11.67 6.41
N TRP A 87 -7.07 -12.01 5.18
CA TRP A 87 -7.76 -12.98 4.35
C TRP A 87 -7.76 -14.37 5.00
N PHE A 88 -6.62 -14.81 5.53
CA PHE A 88 -6.48 -16.07 6.24
C PHE A 88 -7.43 -16.11 7.44
N LEU A 89 -7.36 -15.14 8.36
CA LEU A 89 -8.23 -15.07 9.54
C LEU A 89 -9.72 -15.08 9.15
N THR A 90 -10.11 -14.29 8.15
CA THR A 90 -11.51 -14.25 7.67
C THR A 90 -11.95 -15.61 7.10
N SER A 91 -11.08 -16.28 6.35
CA SER A 91 -11.36 -17.62 5.80
C SER A 91 -11.49 -18.68 6.90
N PHE A 92 -10.73 -18.56 8.00
CA PHE A 92 -10.84 -19.44 9.16
C PHE A 92 -12.14 -19.20 9.93
N THR A 93 -12.52 -17.95 10.16
CA THR A 93 -13.78 -17.60 10.83
C THR A 93 -14.99 -18.13 10.04
N LEU A 94 -15.03 -17.92 8.73
CA LEU A 94 -16.12 -18.43 7.88
C LEU A 94 -16.18 -19.97 7.85
N ARG A 95 -15.02 -20.64 7.90
CA ARG A 95 -14.96 -22.12 7.93
C ARG A 95 -15.44 -22.69 9.27
N LEU A 96 -15.21 -22.00 10.40
CA LEU A 96 -15.69 -22.42 11.72
C LEU A 96 -17.21 -22.27 11.85
N GLU A 97 -17.77 -21.16 11.39
CA GLU A 97 -19.22 -20.92 11.42
C GLU A 97 -19.98 -21.92 10.52
N GLY A 98 -19.43 -22.23 9.34
CA GLY A 98 -20.01 -23.24 8.44
C GLY A 98 -19.99 -24.68 8.99
N HIS A 99 -19.08 -25.00 9.91
CA HIS A 99 -19.03 -26.32 10.55
C HIS A 99 -20.04 -26.43 11.71
N ASP A 100 -20.28 -25.34 12.43
CA ASP A 100 -21.23 -25.30 13.55
C ASP A 100 -22.69 -25.24 13.07
N PHE A 101 -22.97 -24.48 12.00
CA PHE A 101 -24.28 -24.42 11.37
C PHE A 101 -24.74 -25.77 10.81
N LYS A 102 -23.81 -26.58 10.29
CA LYS A 102 -24.11 -27.93 9.79
C LYS A 102 -24.44 -28.94 10.90
N ARG A 103 -23.99 -28.72 12.14
CA ARG A 103 -24.32 -29.57 13.29
C ARG A 103 -25.67 -29.25 13.91
N HIS A 104 -26.16 -28.02 13.76
CA HIS A 104 -27.48 -27.61 14.26
C HIS A 104 -28.65 -28.00 13.33
N LEU A 105 -28.37 -28.41 12.08
CA LEU A 105 -29.35 -28.80 11.06
C LEU A 105 -29.41 -30.32 10.79
N LEU A 106 -28.63 -31.13 11.52
CA LEU A 106 -28.66 -32.59 11.53
C LEU A 106 -29.08 -33.08 12.92
#